data_AF-A0A950X9C7-F1
#
_entry.id   AF-A0A950X9C7-F1
#
_cell.length_a   1.000
_cell.length_b   1.000
_cell.length_c   1.000
_cell.angle_alpha   90.00
_cell.angle_beta   90.00
_cell.angle_gamma   90.00
#
_symmetry.space_group_name_H-M   'P 1'
#
loop_
_entity.id
_entity.type
_entity.pdbx_description
1 polymer ?
#
loop_
_entity_poly.entity_id
_entity_poly.type
_entity_poly.pdbx_seq_one_letter_code
_entity_poly.pdbx_strand_id
1 'polypeptide(L)'
;SLFAGEAEGRFDEVLRDAWNGALKPLYNYMADLPSLEGVPLPILPPTRVKRTAGKLTSFDAGRGCPFQCSFCTIINVQGRKSRRRSADEIEQIVRRNLAQGINRFFITDDNFARNRDWESVFDRLIAMRENEKLNIKFVIQVDTMCHRLPNFISKAGRAGVARVFIGLESINPDSLLGARKKQNKVAEYRKMLLEWKRAGATVFAGYIVGFPNDTPESVMRDIKIIQRELPIDLLEPHCLTPLPGSEDHQRLYKAGAYLDPDLNKYDLEHVTTTHSQMTTEQWEKLYLDAWESYYSPEHIETVMRRAQATRSNAGNMLFLLLWYYACIQLEKIDPLEGGYLRRKYRKDRRPTLPIESPFVFYPRYIGELASKHFKLLQLIWRFGRFRLRLKRDPDAYNYTDLALTPVLEEDESEERELVSVGVASGSDKLKIYGR
;
A
#
# COMPACT_ATOMS: atom_id res chain seq x y z
N SER A 1 -14.95 27.42 -7.85
CA SER A 1 -14.53 27.57 -6.44
C SER A 1 -13.69 26.36 -6.07
N LEU A 2 -12.62 26.55 -5.28
CA LEU A 2 -11.74 25.49 -4.77
C LEU A 2 -11.65 25.58 -3.24
N PHE A 3 -11.48 24.43 -2.58
CA PHE A 3 -11.20 24.34 -1.15
C PHE A 3 -9.82 23.71 -0.96
N ALA A 4 -8.90 24.42 -0.32
CA ALA A 4 -7.53 23.98 -0.10
C ALA A 4 -7.27 23.83 1.40
N GLY A 5 -7.02 22.61 1.86
CA GLY A 5 -6.81 22.26 3.26
C GLY A 5 -7.89 21.32 3.79
N GLU A 6 -8.03 21.29 5.11
CA GLU A 6 -8.99 20.44 5.81
C GLU A 6 -10.28 21.21 6.16
N ALA A 7 -11.41 20.51 6.10
CA ALA A 7 -12.74 21.11 6.08
C ALA A 7 -13.40 21.22 7.47
N GLU A 8 -12.85 20.55 8.48
CA GLU A 8 -13.38 20.52 9.84
C GLU A 8 -13.53 21.94 10.41
N GLY A 9 -14.74 22.26 10.90
CA GLY A 9 -15.06 23.55 11.50
C GLY A 9 -15.23 24.72 10.52
N ARG A 10 -15.15 24.48 9.21
CA ARG A 10 -15.14 25.55 8.19
C ARG A 10 -16.02 25.28 6.98
N PHE A 11 -16.47 24.04 6.78
CA PHE A 11 -17.25 23.66 5.60
C PHE A 11 -18.65 24.32 5.56
N ASP A 12 -19.18 24.71 6.71
CA ASP A 12 -20.45 25.43 6.84
C ASP A 12 -20.43 26.81 6.16
N GLU A 13 -19.28 27.49 6.14
CA GLU A 13 -19.09 28.72 5.37
C GLU A 13 -19.29 28.45 3.87
N VAL A 14 -18.62 27.42 3.34
CA VAL A 14 -18.72 27.03 1.92
C VAL A 14 -20.16 26.73 1.53
N LEU A 15 -20.89 26.02 2.39
CA LEU A 15 -22.30 25.68 2.14
C LEU A 15 -23.20 26.92 2.17
N ARG A 16 -22.97 27.86 3.09
CA ARG A 16 -23.72 29.13 3.16
C ARG A 16 -23.44 30.00 1.94
N ASP A 17 -22.18 30.09 1.52
CA ASP A 17 -21.80 30.85 0.33
C ASP A 17 -22.37 30.22 -0.94
N ALA A 18 -22.39 28.89 -1.05
CA ALA A 18 -23.06 28.17 -2.14
C ALA A 18 -24.56 28.49 -2.20
N TRP A 19 -25.24 28.44 -1.06
CA TRP A 19 -26.67 28.75 -0.97
C TRP A 19 -26.99 30.18 -1.42
N ASN A 20 -26.15 31.14 -1.03
CA ASN A 20 -26.33 32.56 -1.36
C ASN A 20 -25.79 32.96 -2.74
N GLY A 21 -25.27 32.02 -3.53
CA GLY A 21 -24.61 32.33 -4.82
C GLY A 21 -23.32 33.14 -4.68
N ALA A 22 -22.66 33.07 -3.51
CA ALA A 22 -21.52 33.88 -3.10
C ALA A 22 -20.21 33.08 -2.95
N LEU A 23 -20.09 31.92 -3.60
CA LEU A 23 -18.89 31.09 -3.52
C LEU A 23 -17.62 31.87 -3.87
N LYS A 24 -16.67 31.89 -2.93
CA LYS A 24 -15.34 32.44 -3.18
C LYS A 24 -14.62 31.61 -4.25
N PRO A 25 -13.73 32.21 -5.05
CA PRO A 25 -12.90 31.44 -5.99
C PRO A 25 -12.04 30.38 -5.28
N LEU A 26 -11.57 30.69 -4.07
CA LEU A 26 -10.71 29.84 -3.26
C LEU A 26 -11.01 30.04 -1.75
N TYR A 27 -11.17 28.94 -1.04
CA TYR A 27 -11.12 28.86 0.42
C TYR A 27 -9.79 28.20 0.80
N ASN A 28 -8.84 28.98 1.33
CA ASN A 28 -7.48 28.50 1.58
C ASN A 28 -7.17 28.42 3.08
N TYR A 29 -6.98 27.19 3.55
CA TYR A 29 -6.70 26.84 4.94
C TYR A 29 -5.44 25.96 5.08
N MET A 30 -4.57 25.93 4.07
CA MET A 30 -3.36 25.09 4.06
C MET A 30 -2.37 25.43 5.19
N ALA A 31 -2.38 26.67 5.68
CA ALA A 31 -1.53 27.14 6.77
C ALA A 31 -2.18 27.04 8.17
N ASP A 32 -3.46 26.66 8.23
CA ASP A 32 -4.25 26.62 9.46
C ASP A 32 -4.93 25.26 9.58
N LEU A 33 -4.20 24.26 10.09
CA LEU A 33 -4.70 22.89 10.19
C LEU A 33 -5.50 22.70 11.49
N PRO A 34 -6.76 22.22 11.44
CA PRO A 34 -7.62 22.06 12.61
C PRO A 34 -7.08 21.01 13.60
N SER A 35 -7.49 21.07 14.86
CA SER A 35 -7.29 19.94 15.80
C SER A 35 -8.12 18.73 15.37
N LEU A 36 -7.71 17.52 15.76
CA LEU A 36 -8.55 16.32 15.66
C LEU A 36 -9.35 16.06 16.95
N GLU A 37 -8.96 16.70 18.05
CA GLU A 37 -9.62 16.57 19.34
C GLU A 37 -11.02 17.17 19.28
N GLY A 38 -12.03 16.41 19.72
CA GLY A 38 -13.42 16.86 19.73
C GLY A 38 -14.06 16.96 18.35
N VAL A 39 -13.33 16.62 17.27
CA VAL A 39 -13.92 16.50 15.93
C VAL A 39 -14.92 15.34 15.94
N PRO A 40 -16.15 15.54 15.43
CA PRO A 40 -17.17 14.51 15.37
C PRO A 40 -16.63 13.20 14.80
N LEU A 41 -17.01 12.09 15.43
CA LEU A 41 -16.57 10.77 14.99
C LEU A 41 -17.16 10.43 13.62
N PRO A 42 -16.39 9.85 12.69
CA PRO A 42 -16.88 9.46 11.39
C PRO A 42 -17.99 8.41 11.53
N ILE A 43 -19.08 8.58 10.79
CA ILE A 43 -20.19 7.62 10.73
C ILE A 43 -20.25 7.04 9.33
N LEU A 44 -19.94 5.75 9.21
CA LEU A 44 -20.15 4.98 7.99
C LEU A 44 -21.29 3.97 8.21
N PRO A 45 -22.47 4.17 7.59
CA PRO A 45 -23.59 3.29 7.79
C PRO A 45 -23.26 1.83 7.44
N PRO A 46 -23.76 0.82 8.19
CA PRO A 46 -23.49 -0.59 7.92
C PRO A 46 -23.89 -1.05 6.51
N THR A 47 -24.91 -0.41 5.93
CA THR A 47 -25.37 -0.66 4.56
C THR A 47 -24.31 -0.29 3.51
N ARG A 48 -23.44 0.67 3.81
CA ARG A 48 -22.30 1.06 2.97
C ARG A 48 -21.08 0.21 3.29
N VAL A 49 -20.77 -0.03 4.57
CA VAL A 49 -19.64 -0.86 4.99
C VAL A 49 -19.74 -2.28 4.42
N LYS A 50 -20.96 -2.86 4.35
CA LYS A 50 -21.20 -4.17 3.72
C LYS A 50 -20.81 -4.26 2.22
N ARG A 51 -20.65 -3.12 1.54
CA ARG A 51 -20.24 -3.05 0.13
C ARG A 51 -18.72 -2.93 -0.06
N THR A 52 -17.96 -2.79 1.03
CA THR A 52 -16.49 -2.74 0.99
C THR A 52 -15.90 -4.14 1.05
N ALA A 53 -14.70 -4.32 0.50
CA ALA A 53 -13.95 -5.55 0.61
C ALA A 53 -13.68 -5.89 2.09
N GLY A 54 -14.14 -7.06 2.54
CA GLY A 54 -13.95 -7.50 3.92
C GLY A 54 -14.83 -6.78 4.96
N LYS A 55 -15.84 -6.00 4.55
CA LYS A 55 -16.72 -5.23 5.46
C LYS A 55 -15.93 -4.30 6.39
N LEU A 56 -14.95 -3.62 5.79
CA LEU A 56 -13.99 -2.74 6.45
C LEU A 56 -14.56 -1.33 6.55
N THR A 57 -14.57 -0.76 7.74
CA THR A 57 -14.78 0.69 7.94
C THR A 57 -13.44 1.37 8.17
N SER A 58 -13.39 2.69 8.20
CA SER A 58 -12.15 3.43 8.41
C SER A 58 -12.31 4.60 9.37
N PHE A 59 -11.20 4.95 10.03
CA PHE A 59 -11.05 6.18 10.81
C PHE A 59 -9.59 6.57 10.87
N ASP A 60 -9.31 7.86 11.07
CA ASP A 60 -7.98 8.38 11.37
C ASP A 60 -7.77 8.40 12.89
N ALA A 61 -6.69 7.79 13.36
CA ALA A 61 -6.19 7.98 14.73
C ALA A 61 -5.29 9.22 14.83
N GLY A 62 -4.74 9.65 13.70
CA GLY A 62 -3.99 10.87 13.55
C GLY A 62 -3.81 11.27 12.10
N ARG A 63 -3.38 12.51 11.90
CA ARG A 63 -3.08 13.11 10.59
C ARG A 63 -1.74 13.81 10.62
N GLY A 64 -1.02 13.69 9.51
CA GLY A 64 0.29 14.29 9.29
C GLY A 64 1.43 13.28 9.42
N CYS A 65 2.51 13.54 8.69
CA CYS A 65 3.68 12.66 8.62
C CYS A 65 4.98 13.48 8.74
N PRO A 66 5.95 13.08 9.58
CA PRO A 66 7.18 13.84 9.77
C PRO A 66 8.17 13.74 8.60
N PHE A 67 7.96 12.82 7.66
CA PHE A 67 8.87 12.57 6.54
C PHE A 67 8.72 13.58 5.39
N GLN A 68 9.59 13.46 4.37
CA GLN A 68 9.74 14.42 3.26
C GLN A 68 9.88 13.71 1.91
N CYS A 69 9.22 12.56 1.75
CA CYS A 69 9.27 11.81 0.49
C CYS A 69 8.83 12.72 -0.67
N SER A 70 9.64 12.89 -1.71
CA SER A 70 9.40 13.92 -2.75
C SER A 70 8.11 13.71 -3.55
N PHE A 71 7.71 12.45 -3.73
CA PHE A 71 6.50 12.07 -4.47
C PHE A 71 5.22 12.24 -3.65
N CYS A 72 5.33 12.39 -2.33
CA CYS A 72 4.19 12.30 -1.44
C CYS A 72 3.44 13.65 -1.35
N THR A 73 2.11 13.61 -1.48
CA THR A 73 1.25 14.79 -1.38
C THR A 73 0.68 15.01 0.02
N ILE A 74 0.80 14.02 0.91
CA ILE A 74 0.08 14.03 2.19
C ILE A 74 0.46 15.22 3.08
N ILE A 75 1.75 15.55 3.13
CA ILE A 75 2.28 16.61 3.98
C ILE A 75 1.80 17.99 3.56
N ASN A 76 1.36 18.14 2.30
CA ASN A 76 0.80 19.39 1.81
C ASN A 76 -0.58 19.64 2.40
N VAL A 77 -1.38 18.58 2.59
CA VAL A 77 -2.76 18.69 3.09
C VAL A 77 -2.83 18.52 4.60
N GLN A 78 -2.23 17.45 5.14
CA GLN A 78 -2.35 17.09 6.55
C GLN A 78 -1.27 17.70 7.45
N GLY A 79 -0.24 18.30 6.85
CA GLY A 79 0.90 18.88 7.55
C GLY A 79 1.95 17.88 8.02
N ARG A 80 3.00 18.42 8.62
CA ARG A 80 4.19 17.66 9.07
C ARG A 80 4.10 17.19 10.53
N LYS A 81 3.25 17.85 11.31
CA LYS A 81 3.03 17.57 12.72
C LYS A 81 1.88 16.59 12.85
N SER A 82 2.15 15.44 13.45
CA SER A 82 1.09 14.47 13.78
C SER A 82 0.12 15.10 14.78
N ARG A 83 -1.10 15.37 14.31
CA ARG A 83 -2.29 15.68 15.11
C ARG A 83 -3.00 14.36 15.37
N ARG A 84 -3.62 14.21 16.53
CA ARG A 84 -4.00 12.90 17.08
C ARG A 84 -5.35 12.95 17.75
N ARG A 85 -6.03 11.81 17.76
CA ARG A 85 -7.16 11.50 18.63
C ARG A 85 -6.67 10.75 19.86
N SER A 86 -7.32 10.97 21.00
CA SER A 86 -6.96 10.24 22.22
C SER A 86 -7.37 8.77 22.14
N ALA A 87 -6.74 7.91 22.95
CA ALA A 87 -7.12 6.50 23.04
C ALA A 87 -8.60 6.31 23.43
N ASP A 88 -9.17 7.22 24.24
CA ASP A 88 -10.59 7.20 24.61
C ASP A 88 -11.50 7.52 23.41
N GLU A 89 -11.13 8.48 22.56
CA GLU A 89 -11.86 8.75 21.32
C GLU A 89 -11.80 7.53 20.37
N ILE A 90 -10.63 6.88 20.25
CA ILE A 90 -10.50 5.66 19.43
C ILE A 90 -11.40 4.54 19.96
N GLU A 91 -11.40 4.32 21.27
CA GLU A 91 -12.31 3.35 21.88
C GLU A 91 -13.77 3.68 21.57
N GLN A 92 -14.18 4.94 21.70
CA GLN A 92 -15.54 5.36 21.37
C GLN A 92 -15.89 5.09 19.90
N ILE A 93 -14.98 5.36 18.96
CA ILE A 93 -15.17 5.03 17.53
C ILE A 93 -15.40 3.53 17.35
N VAL A 94 -14.53 2.71 17.96
CA VAL A 94 -14.60 1.25 17.84
C VAL A 94 -15.90 0.72 18.44
N ARG A 95 -16.28 1.17 19.65
CA ARG A 95 -17.51 0.74 20.32
C ARG A 95 -18.77 1.13 19.56
N ARG A 96 -18.84 2.35 18.99
CA ARG A 96 -19.99 2.77 18.17
C ARG A 96 -20.16 1.92 16.93
N ASN A 97 -19.06 1.57 16.26
CA ASN A 97 -19.09 0.68 15.09
C ASN A 97 -19.47 -0.76 15.48
N LEU A 98 -18.94 -1.26 16.60
CA LEU A 98 -19.31 -2.58 17.14
C LEU A 98 -20.80 -2.67 17.46
N ALA A 99 -21.40 -1.62 18.03
CA ALA A 99 -22.84 -1.55 18.30
C ALA A 99 -23.70 -1.67 17.02
N GLN A 100 -23.12 -1.41 15.85
CA GLN A 100 -23.75 -1.58 14.54
C GLN A 100 -23.34 -2.88 13.82
N GLY A 101 -22.60 -3.77 14.49
CA GLY A 101 -22.12 -5.04 13.95
C GLY A 101 -20.87 -4.93 13.08
N ILE A 102 -20.12 -3.83 13.15
CA ILE A 102 -18.88 -3.60 12.39
C ILE A 102 -17.68 -3.83 13.32
N ASN A 103 -16.76 -4.70 12.91
CA ASN A 103 -15.62 -5.12 13.73
C ASN A 103 -14.27 -5.17 13.02
N ARG A 104 -14.19 -4.55 11.83
CA ARG A 104 -12.97 -4.49 11.01
C ARG A 104 -12.73 -3.05 10.63
N PHE A 105 -11.53 -2.58 10.88
CA PHE A 105 -11.18 -1.17 10.77
C PHE A 105 -9.89 -0.97 9.98
N PHE A 106 -9.84 0.06 9.15
CA PHE A 106 -8.62 0.62 8.61
C PHE A 106 -8.30 1.90 9.38
N ILE A 107 -7.16 1.92 10.09
CA ILE A 107 -6.64 3.15 10.67
C ILE A 107 -5.90 3.89 9.56
N THR A 108 -6.47 5.00 9.11
CA THR A 108 -6.06 5.68 7.87
C THR A 108 -4.85 6.56 8.02
N ASP A 109 -4.22 6.59 9.20
CA ASP A 109 -2.94 7.27 9.41
C ASP A 109 -1.96 6.82 8.32
N ASP A 110 -1.45 7.77 7.53
CA ASP A 110 -0.45 7.49 6.50
C ASP A 110 0.84 6.90 7.09
N ASN A 111 1.04 7.11 8.41
CA ASN A 111 2.04 6.41 9.17
C ASN A 111 1.67 6.32 10.66
N PHE A 112 0.97 5.23 11.03
CA PHE A 112 0.53 5.00 12.41
C PHE A 112 1.70 4.88 13.40
N ALA A 113 2.86 4.38 12.96
CA ALA A 113 4.06 4.27 13.82
C ALA A 113 4.62 5.64 14.25
N ARG A 114 4.25 6.73 13.58
CA ARG A 114 4.64 8.09 13.95
C ARG A 114 3.56 8.87 14.70
N ASN A 115 2.41 8.24 14.95
CA ASN A 115 1.42 8.78 15.87
C ASN A 115 1.97 8.73 17.29
N ARG A 116 2.12 9.87 17.97
CA ARG A 116 2.73 9.92 19.32
C ARG A 116 1.96 9.11 20.38
N ASP A 117 0.69 8.84 20.12
CA ASP A 117 -0.19 8.11 21.04
C ASP A 117 -0.36 6.64 20.64
N TRP A 118 0.39 6.15 19.64
CA TRP A 118 0.29 4.77 19.14
C TRP A 118 0.26 3.74 20.28
N GLU A 119 1.07 3.96 21.32
CA GLU A 119 1.21 3.05 22.45
C GLU A 119 -0.06 3.01 23.30
N SER A 120 -0.57 4.18 23.70
CA SER A 120 -1.81 4.29 24.46
C SER A 120 -3.02 3.77 23.69
N VAL A 121 -3.04 3.97 22.36
CA VAL A 121 -4.07 3.45 21.48
C VAL A 121 -4.01 1.93 21.44
N PHE A 122 -2.83 1.34 21.24
CA PHE A 122 -2.68 -0.12 21.27
C PHE A 122 -3.01 -0.71 22.63
N ASP A 123 -2.58 -0.10 23.74
CA ASP A 123 -2.89 -0.60 25.08
C ASP A 123 -4.40 -0.61 25.33
N ARG A 124 -5.12 0.40 24.85
CA ARG A 124 -6.59 0.43 24.91
C ARG A 124 -7.23 -0.67 24.07
N LEU A 125 -6.79 -0.84 22.82
CA LEU A 125 -7.30 -1.88 21.92
C LEU A 125 -6.97 -3.30 22.41
N ILE A 126 -5.81 -3.49 23.03
CA ILE A 126 -5.39 -4.73 23.69
C ILE A 126 -6.34 -5.03 24.84
N ALA A 127 -6.65 -4.07 25.72
CA ALA A 127 -7.60 -4.27 26.81
C ALA A 127 -8.98 -4.71 26.28
N MET A 128 -9.47 -4.05 25.22
CA MET A 128 -10.73 -4.43 24.55
C MET A 128 -10.70 -5.86 23.99
N ARG A 129 -9.57 -6.32 23.42
CA ARG A 129 -9.47 -7.67 22.84
C ARG A 129 -9.21 -8.75 23.87
N GLU A 130 -8.27 -8.52 24.77
CA GLU A 130 -7.76 -9.54 25.68
C GLU A 130 -8.57 -9.62 26.97
N ASN A 131 -9.06 -8.49 27.50
CA ASN A 131 -9.85 -8.48 28.75
C ASN A 131 -11.34 -8.66 28.44
N GLU A 132 -11.88 -7.86 27.50
CA GLU A 132 -13.31 -7.91 27.14
C GLU A 132 -13.64 -8.93 26.04
N LYS A 133 -12.62 -9.61 25.47
CA LYS A 133 -12.79 -10.64 24.43
C LYS A 133 -13.47 -10.13 23.15
N LEU A 134 -13.35 -8.84 22.83
CA LEU A 134 -13.94 -8.28 21.62
C LEU A 134 -13.19 -8.74 20.36
N ASN A 135 -13.93 -9.23 19.37
CA ASN A 135 -13.39 -9.68 18.09
C ASN A 135 -13.23 -8.50 17.12
N ILE A 136 -12.22 -7.65 17.35
CA ILE A 136 -11.86 -6.52 16.49
C ILE A 136 -10.57 -6.81 15.71
N LYS A 137 -10.49 -6.31 14.47
CA LYS A 137 -9.31 -6.41 13.61
C LYS A 137 -8.99 -5.10 12.90
N PHE A 138 -7.70 -4.84 12.74
CA PHE A 138 -7.18 -3.60 12.17
C PHE A 138 -6.31 -3.83 10.95
N VAL A 139 -6.36 -2.87 10.04
CA VAL A 139 -5.36 -2.61 9.00
C VAL A 139 -4.67 -1.29 9.36
N ILE A 140 -3.36 -1.22 9.24
CA ILE A 140 -2.58 0.02 9.48
C ILE A 140 -1.53 0.22 8.39
N GLN A 141 -1.06 1.45 8.23
CA GLN A 141 0.10 1.78 7.40
C GLN A 141 1.25 2.25 8.29
N VAL A 142 2.48 1.85 7.98
CA VAL A 142 3.68 2.19 8.76
C VAL A 142 4.91 2.39 7.90
N ASP A 143 5.90 3.09 8.43
CA ASP A 143 7.25 3.14 7.85
C ASP A 143 8.11 1.95 8.27
N THR A 144 9.25 1.80 7.60
CA THR A 144 10.18 0.68 7.83
C THR A 144 10.90 0.72 9.17
N MET A 145 10.95 1.88 9.85
CA MET A 145 11.56 2.05 11.18
C MET A 145 10.57 1.75 12.31
N CYS A 146 9.35 1.30 12.02
CA CYS A 146 8.37 0.90 13.04
C CYS A 146 8.90 -0.20 13.96
N HIS A 147 9.73 -1.13 13.46
CA HIS A 147 10.32 -2.21 14.25
C HIS A 147 11.30 -1.71 15.32
N ARG A 148 11.88 -0.51 15.15
CA ARG A 148 12.77 0.09 16.15
C ARG A 148 12.03 0.72 17.33
N LEU A 149 10.70 0.85 17.24
CA LEU A 149 9.90 1.28 18.37
C LEU A 149 9.72 0.11 19.34
N PRO A 150 10.10 0.25 20.62
CA PRO A 150 10.00 -0.84 21.58
C PRO A 150 8.61 -1.45 21.61
N ASN A 151 8.54 -2.77 21.42
CA ASN A 151 7.30 -3.56 21.47
C ASN A 151 6.22 -3.19 20.44
N PHE A 152 6.46 -2.29 19.49
CA PHE A 152 5.42 -1.79 18.58
C PHE A 152 4.72 -2.91 17.80
N ILE A 153 5.49 -3.76 17.12
CA ILE A 153 4.95 -4.85 16.29
C ILE A 153 4.25 -5.91 17.16
N SER A 154 4.81 -6.22 18.32
CA SER A 154 4.19 -7.13 19.29
C SER A 154 2.85 -6.59 19.82
N LYS A 155 2.81 -5.32 20.23
CA LYS A 155 1.58 -4.63 20.65
C LYS A 155 0.57 -4.55 19.51
N ALA A 156 1.00 -4.29 18.27
CA ALA A 156 0.14 -4.27 17.09
C ALA A 156 -0.59 -5.62 16.90
N GLY A 157 0.14 -6.74 16.95
CA GLY A 157 -0.46 -8.08 16.87
C GLY A 157 -1.49 -8.34 17.99
N ARG A 158 -1.14 -7.99 19.24
CA ARG A 158 -2.05 -8.11 20.39
C ARG A 158 -3.27 -7.18 20.30
N ALA A 159 -3.11 -5.98 19.75
CA ALA A 159 -4.21 -5.04 19.47
C ALA A 159 -5.13 -5.50 18.34
N GLY A 160 -4.76 -6.55 17.60
CA GLY A 160 -5.58 -7.14 16.53
C GLY A 160 -5.26 -6.62 15.14
N VAL A 161 -4.08 -6.02 14.93
CA VAL A 161 -3.60 -5.67 13.60
C VAL A 161 -3.39 -6.96 12.80
N ALA A 162 -4.26 -7.16 11.80
CA ALA A 162 -4.28 -8.37 10.97
C ALA A 162 -3.60 -8.14 9.62
N ARG A 163 -3.45 -6.89 9.19
CA ARG A 163 -2.77 -6.49 7.97
C ARG A 163 -1.97 -5.23 8.21
N VAL A 164 -0.79 -5.15 7.63
CA VAL A 164 0.06 -3.98 7.65
C VAL A 164 0.47 -3.64 6.22
N PHE A 165 0.36 -2.37 5.85
CA PHE A 165 0.96 -1.84 4.64
C PHE A 165 2.26 -1.12 4.98
N ILE A 166 3.33 -1.44 4.24
CA ILE A 166 4.66 -0.86 4.43
C ILE A 166 5.13 -0.28 3.10
N GLY A 167 5.33 1.03 3.05
CA GLY A 167 5.94 1.65 1.87
C GLY A 167 7.43 1.32 1.80
N LEU A 168 7.83 0.32 1.00
CA LEU A 168 9.26 0.10 0.70
C LEU A 168 9.72 1.07 -0.38
N GLU A 169 8.87 1.29 -1.39
CA GLU A 169 9.06 2.04 -2.64
C GLU A 169 10.20 1.57 -3.52
N SER A 170 11.32 1.18 -2.95
CA SER A 170 12.44 0.60 -3.66
C SER A 170 13.33 -0.17 -2.68
N ILE A 171 14.16 -1.08 -3.22
CA ILE A 171 15.29 -1.66 -2.50
C ILE A 171 16.63 -1.14 -3.02
N ASN A 172 16.61 -0.25 -4.03
CA ASN A 172 17.79 0.45 -4.53
C ASN A 172 18.08 1.69 -3.64
N PRO A 173 19.25 1.75 -2.96
CA PRO A 173 19.61 2.86 -2.09
C PRO A 173 19.59 4.23 -2.79
N ASP A 174 19.98 4.29 -4.07
CA ASP A 174 20.05 5.55 -4.82
C ASP A 174 18.66 6.09 -5.13
N SER A 175 17.72 5.20 -5.51
CA SER A 175 16.32 5.56 -5.73
C SER A 175 15.68 6.06 -4.42
N LEU A 176 15.96 5.40 -3.28
CA LEU A 176 15.48 5.84 -1.97
C LEU A 176 16.06 7.19 -1.54
N LEU A 177 17.35 7.43 -1.77
CA LEU A 177 18.02 8.71 -1.49
C LEU A 177 17.44 9.83 -2.34
N GLY A 178 17.27 9.60 -3.64
CA GLY A 178 16.66 10.54 -4.58
C GLY A 178 15.22 10.90 -4.20
N ALA A 179 14.46 9.92 -3.70
CA ALA A 179 13.10 10.10 -3.20
C ALA A 179 13.00 10.68 -1.78
N ARG A 180 14.14 11.04 -1.16
CA ARG A 180 14.26 11.51 0.24
C ARG A 180 13.73 10.54 1.29
N LYS A 181 13.72 9.24 0.98
CA LYS A 181 13.21 8.18 1.85
C LYS A 181 14.30 7.62 2.78
N LYS A 182 15.02 8.49 3.50
CA LYS A 182 16.21 8.14 4.30
C LYS A 182 15.94 7.15 5.45
N GLN A 183 14.69 7.08 5.91
CA GLN A 183 14.22 6.15 6.92
C GLN A 183 14.19 4.69 6.42
N ASN A 184 14.20 4.48 5.11
CA ASN A 184 14.21 3.14 4.53
C ASN A 184 15.63 2.56 4.57
N LYS A 185 15.84 1.57 5.44
CA LYS A 185 17.10 0.85 5.63
C LYS A 185 16.95 -0.57 5.09
N VAL A 186 17.39 -0.80 3.85
CA VAL A 186 17.17 -2.05 3.11
C VAL A 186 17.67 -3.29 3.88
N ALA A 187 18.87 -3.18 4.49
CA ALA A 187 19.45 -4.23 5.33
C ALA A 187 18.60 -4.63 6.56
N GLU A 188 17.63 -3.81 6.97
CA GLU A 188 16.76 -4.11 8.13
C GLU A 188 15.37 -4.62 7.71
N TYR A 189 15.06 -4.63 6.40
CA TYR A 189 13.75 -5.03 5.92
C TYR A 189 13.41 -6.46 6.31
N ARG A 190 14.32 -7.42 6.09
CA ARG A 190 14.07 -8.83 6.39
C ARG A 190 13.73 -9.04 7.86
N LYS A 191 14.50 -8.43 8.77
CA LYS A 191 14.25 -8.46 10.23
C LYS A 191 12.86 -7.90 10.57
N MET A 192 12.55 -6.70 10.11
CA MET A 192 11.24 -6.06 10.33
C MET A 192 10.09 -6.93 9.81
N LEU A 193 10.22 -7.47 8.60
CA LEU A 193 9.18 -8.29 7.98
C LEU A 193 8.97 -9.60 8.74
N LEU A 194 10.04 -10.24 9.22
CA LEU A 194 9.96 -11.42 10.08
C LEU A 194 9.26 -11.13 11.41
N GLU A 195 9.47 -9.95 12.01
CA GLU A 195 8.73 -9.54 13.21
C GLU A 195 7.22 -9.41 12.94
N TRP A 196 6.82 -8.83 11.80
CA TRP A 196 5.41 -8.77 11.39
C TRP A 196 4.80 -10.16 11.15
N LYS A 197 5.57 -11.10 10.58
CA LYS A 197 5.13 -12.50 10.47
C LYS A 197 4.89 -13.15 11.82
N ARG A 198 5.80 -12.95 12.77
CA ARG A 198 5.65 -13.46 14.15
C ARG A 198 4.43 -12.87 14.85
N ALA A 199 4.10 -11.61 14.58
CA ALA A 199 2.88 -10.97 15.06
C ALA A 199 1.59 -11.47 14.37
N GLY A 200 1.71 -12.30 13.32
CA GLY A 200 0.58 -12.89 12.60
C GLY A 200 -0.12 -11.95 11.62
N ALA A 201 0.53 -10.84 11.24
CA ALA A 201 -0.01 -9.89 10.27
C ALA A 201 0.30 -10.31 8.83
N THR A 202 -0.67 -10.12 7.93
CA THR A 202 -0.42 -10.17 6.48
C THR A 202 0.30 -8.89 6.07
N VAL A 203 1.43 -9.03 5.39
CA VAL A 203 2.28 -7.90 4.98
C VAL A 203 1.99 -7.53 3.53
N PHE A 204 1.53 -6.30 3.34
CA PHE A 204 1.43 -5.61 2.06
C PHE A 204 2.61 -4.65 1.96
N ALA A 205 3.24 -4.56 0.80
CA ALA A 205 4.34 -3.65 0.57
C ALA A 205 4.20 -2.89 -0.74
N GLY A 206 4.28 -1.56 -0.68
CA GLY A 206 4.34 -0.71 -1.87
C GLY A 206 5.75 -0.71 -2.48
N TYR A 207 5.82 -0.76 -3.81
CA TYR A 207 7.03 -0.63 -4.62
C TYR A 207 6.75 0.34 -5.77
N ILE A 208 7.64 1.30 -6.00
CA ILE A 208 7.48 2.32 -7.03
C ILE A 208 8.45 2.02 -8.17
N VAL A 209 7.94 2.01 -9.39
CA VAL A 209 8.68 1.85 -10.64
C VAL A 209 8.80 3.21 -11.32
N GLY A 210 10.00 3.55 -11.77
CA GLY A 210 10.27 4.74 -12.56
C GLY A 210 10.83 5.91 -11.75
N PHE A 211 11.54 5.62 -10.66
CA PHE A 211 12.45 6.61 -10.08
C PHE A 211 13.53 7.00 -11.11
N PRO A 212 14.11 8.21 -11.04
CA PRO A 212 15.01 8.72 -12.08
C PRO A 212 16.19 7.82 -12.48
N ASN A 213 16.65 6.94 -11.58
CA ASN A 213 17.77 6.02 -11.78
C ASN A 213 17.32 4.59 -12.13
N ASP A 214 16.02 4.35 -12.27
CA ASP A 214 15.48 3.03 -12.59
C ASP A 214 15.68 2.72 -14.08
N THR A 215 16.28 1.57 -14.36
CA THR A 215 16.20 0.88 -15.66
C THR A 215 15.30 -0.35 -15.55
N PRO A 216 14.78 -0.89 -16.68
CA PRO A 216 14.05 -2.16 -16.69
C PRO A 216 14.82 -3.31 -16.01
N GLU A 217 16.13 -3.41 -16.26
CA GLU A 217 16.98 -4.45 -15.68
C GLU A 217 17.12 -4.27 -14.17
N SER A 218 17.30 -3.03 -13.71
CA SER A 218 17.46 -2.74 -12.28
C SER A 218 16.20 -3.08 -11.49
N VAL A 219 15.02 -2.69 -11.99
CA VAL A 219 13.73 -2.95 -11.32
C VAL A 219 13.42 -4.44 -11.35
N MET A 220 13.66 -5.14 -12.46
CA MET A 220 13.42 -6.59 -12.50
C MET A 220 14.37 -7.37 -11.60
N ARG A 221 15.63 -6.94 -11.47
CA ARG A 221 16.55 -7.47 -10.47
C ARG A 221 16.02 -7.24 -9.06
N ASP A 222 15.51 -6.04 -8.77
CA ASP A 222 14.96 -5.70 -7.47
C ASP A 222 13.75 -6.58 -7.11
N ILE A 223 12.82 -6.79 -8.05
CA ILE A 223 11.70 -7.72 -7.88
C ILE A 223 12.20 -9.14 -7.58
N LYS A 224 13.24 -9.62 -8.26
CA LYS A 224 13.81 -10.97 -8.00
C LYS A 224 14.44 -11.07 -6.60
N ILE A 225 15.14 -10.03 -6.14
CA ILE A 225 15.68 -9.96 -4.78
C ILE A 225 14.52 -9.99 -3.77
N ILE A 226 13.49 -9.17 -3.96
CA ILE A 226 12.29 -9.15 -3.11
C ILE A 226 11.66 -10.55 -3.01
N GLN A 227 11.48 -11.24 -4.14
CA GLN A 227 10.93 -12.59 -4.16
C GLN A 227 11.78 -13.58 -3.36
N ARG A 228 13.11 -13.49 -3.46
CA ARG A 228 14.05 -14.41 -2.85
C ARG A 228 14.26 -14.17 -1.35
N GLU A 229 14.36 -12.90 -0.94
CA GLU A 229 14.93 -12.51 0.35
C GLU A 229 13.94 -11.88 1.32
N LEU A 230 12.81 -11.37 0.84
CA LEU A 230 11.87 -10.66 1.70
C LEU A 230 10.58 -11.48 1.88
N PRO A 231 10.14 -11.73 3.13
CA PRO A 231 8.92 -12.49 3.38
C PRO A 231 7.68 -11.59 3.24
N ILE A 232 7.53 -10.90 2.10
CA ILE A 232 6.35 -10.10 1.77
C ILE A 232 5.23 -11.06 1.32
N ASP A 233 3.97 -10.79 1.69
CA ASP A 233 2.84 -11.61 1.20
C ASP A 233 2.27 -11.05 -0.10
N LEU A 234 2.15 -9.73 -0.18
CA LEU A 234 1.55 -9.01 -1.30
C LEU A 234 2.41 -7.79 -1.61
N LEU A 235 2.92 -7.72 -2.83
CA LEU A 235 3.69 -6.60 -3.33
C LEU A 235 2.80 -5.78 -4.26
N GLU A 236 2.80 -4.46 -4.11
CA GLU A 236 2.02 -3.53 -4.90
C GLU A 236 2.97 -2.61 -5.68
N PRO A 237 3.38 -3.00 -6.89
CA PRO A 237 4.02 -2.10 -7.84
C PRO A 237 3.10 -0.94 -8.21
N HIS A 238 3.67 0.27 -8.27
CA HIS A 238 3.02 1.50 -8.71
C HIS A 238 3.97 2.27 -9.63
N CYS A 239 3.44 3.00 -10.61
CA CYS A 239 4.22 3.97 -11.37
C CYS A 239 4.54 5.19 -10.48
N LEU A 240 5.76 5.73 -10.58
CA LEU A 240 6.07 7.05 -10.02
C LEU A 240 5.22 8.11 -10.72
N THR A 241 4.12 8.48 -10.08
CA THR A 241 3.22 9.52 -10.58
C THR A 241 3.55 10.84 -9.88
N PRO A 242 3.99 11.88 -10.60
CA PRO A 242 4.14 13.22 -10.04
C PRO A 242 2.75 13.81 -9.74
N LEU A 243 2.15 13.44 -8.62
CA LEU A 243 0.83 13.93 -8.21
C LEU A 243 0.87 15.46 -8.02
N PRO A 244 -0.12 16.22 -8.53
CA PRO A 244 -0.19 17.67 -8.36
C PRO A 244 -0.01 18.09 -6.91
N GLY A 245 0.97 18.97 -6.68
CA GLY A 245 1.35 19.47 -5.36
C GLY A 245 2.57 18.78 -4.73
N SER A 246 2.90 17.54 -5.12
CA SER A 246 4.15 16.87 -4.68
C SER A 246 5.40 17.66 -5.09
N GLU A 247 6.52 17.44 -4.40
CA GLU A 247 7.79 18.07 -4.76
C GLU A 247 8.24 17.65 -6.17
N ASP A 248 8.07 16.36 -6.50
CA ASP A 248 8.39 15.83 -7.83
C ASP A 248 7.58 16.52 -8.94
N HIS A 249 6.27 16.67 -8.76
CA HIS A 249 5.43 17.42 -9.69
C HIS A 249 5.86 18.87 -9.81
N GLN A 250 6.07 19.57 -8.69
CA GLN A 250 6.47 20.98 -8.73
C GLN A 250 7.80 21.19 -9.46
N ARG A 251 8.76 20.29 -9.26
CA ARG A 251 10.06 20.32 -9.95
C ARG A 251 9.88 20.14 -11.46
N LEU A 252 9.16 19.11 -11.88
CA LEU A 252 8.92 18.82 -13.30
C LEU A 252 8.16 19.94 -13.99
N TYR A 253 7.10 20.45 -13.35
CA TYR A 253 6.30 21.55 -13.88
C TYR A 253 7.14 22.83 -14.08
N LYS A 254 7.93 23.23 -13.08
CA LYS A 254 8.81 24.41 -13.16
C LYS A 254 9.92 24.27 -14.20
N ALA A 255 10.37 23.04 -14.45
CA ALA A 255 11.35 22.73 -15.48
C ALA A 255 10.76 22.70 -16.91
N GLY A 256 9.43 22.85 -17.06
CA GLY A 256 8.76 22.71 -18.34
C GLY A 256 8.78 21.28 -18.89
N ALA A 257 8.96 20.28 -18.02
CA ALA A 257 8.91 18.87 -18.40
C ALA A 257 7.48 18.48 -18.82
N TYR A 258 7.37 17.46 -19.67
CA TYR A 258 6.07 16.92 -20.04
C TYR A 258 5.37 16.32 -18.82
N LEU A 259 4.12 16.72 -18.63
CA LEU A 259 3.17 16.18 -17.67
C LEU A 259 1.88 15.91 -18.42
N ASP A 260 1.29 14.72 -18.27
CA ASP A 260 0.06 14.36 -18.98
C ASP A 260 -1.07 15.33 -18.54
N PRO A 261 -1.81 15.94 -19.48
CA PRO A 261 -2.88 16.87 -19.11
C PRO A 261 -4.13 16.20 -18.54
N ASP A 262 -4.29 14.88 -18.73
CA ASP A 262 -5.43 14.12 -18.23
C ASP A 262 -5.20 13.66 -16.79
N LEU A 263 -5.72 14.43 -15.83
CA LEU A 263 -5.64 14.10 -14.40
C LEU A 263 -6.27 12.74 -14.03
N ASN A 264 -7.10 12.15 -14.90
CA ASN A 264 -7.65 10.80 -14.66
C ASN A 264 -6.60 9.69 -14.84
N LYS A 265 -5.42 9.98 -15.37
CA LYS A 265 -4.28 9.04 -15.45
C LYS A 265 -3.34 9.13 -14.24
N TYR A 266 -3.58 10.05 -13.32
CA TYR A 266 -2.74 10.23 -12.13
C TYR A 266 -3.21 9.28 -11.03
N ASP A 267 -3.30 7.99 -11.37
CA ASP A 267 -3.88 6.90 -10.58
C ASP A 267 -2.82 5.95 -10.01
N LEU A 268 -1.52 6.26 -10.20
CA LEU A 268 -0.38 5.41 -9.83
C LEU A 268 -0.20 4.17 -10.71
N GLU A 269 -0.96 4.02 -11.78
CA GLU A 269 -0.87 2.89 -12.71
C GLU A 269 -0.35 3.32 -14.08
N HIS A 270 -0.67 4.56 -14.50
CA HIS A 270 -0.26 5.09 -15.79
C HIS A 270 0.97 6.00 -15.71
N VAL A 271 1.77 5.95 -16.77
CA VAL A 271 2.90 6.87 -16.96
C VAL A 271 2.36 8.25 -17.34
N THR A 272 2.69 9.25 -16.52
CA THR A 272 2.18 10.63 -16.64
C THR A 272 3.27 11.65 -16.90
N THR A 273 4.53 11.23 -17.05
CA THR A 273 5.68 12.08 -17.35
C THR A 273 6.76 11.33 -18.12
N THR A 274 7.79 12.03 -18.59
CA THR A 274 8.93 11.44 -19.30
C THR A 274 9.98 10.90 -18.34
N HIS A 275 10.68 9.83 -18.74
CA HIS A 275 11.81 9.25 -18.03
C HIS A 275 13.10 9.39 -18.84
N SER A 276 14.24 9.65 -18.19
CA SER A 276 15.52 9.85 -18.89
C SER A 276 16.17 8.55 -19.40
N GLN A 277 15.78 7.40 -18.84
CA GLN A 277 16.35 6.09 -19.16
C GLN A 277 15.34 5.13 -19.81
N MET A 278 14.08 5.52 -19.94
CA MET A 278 13.01 4.67 -20.47
C MET A 278 12.05 5.48 -21.34
N THR A 279 11.61 4.88 -22.43
CA THR A 279 10.41 5.33 -23.15
C THR A 279 9.15 5.07 -22.32
N THR A 280 8.05 5.73 -22.65
CA THR A 280 6.74 5.51 -22.00
C THR A 280 6.32 4.04 -22.12
N GLU A 281 6.46 3.44 -23.29
CA GLU A 281 6.10 2.04 -23.54
C GLU A 281 6.97 1.07 -22.73
N GLN A 282 8.27 1.36 -22.58
CA GLN A 282 9.15 0.55 -21.73
C GLN A 282 8.74 0.63 -20.26
N TRP A 283 8.36 1.81 -19.76
CA TRP A 283 7.95 1.98 -18.37
C TRP A 283 6.59 1.32 -18.10
N GLU A 284 5.60 1.51 -18.98
CA GLU A 284 4.30 0.81 -18.88
C GLU A 284 4.47 -0.71 -18.91
N LYS A 285 5.33 -1.23 -19.80
CA LYS A 285 5.65 -2.65 -19.84
C LYS A 285 6.35 -3.10 -18.55
N LEU A 286 7.30 -2.33 -18.03
CA LEU A 286 8.03 -2.66 -16.80
C LEU A 286 7.11 -2.72 -15.58
N TYR A 287 6.14 -1.81 -15.48
CA TYR A 287 5.09 -1.84 -14.46
C TYR A 287 4.32 -3.17 -14.50
N LEU A 288 3.87 -3.60 -15.69
CA LEU A 288 3.20 -4.88 -15.86
C LEU A 288 4.12 -6.06 -15.53
N ASP A 289 5.34 -6.07 -16.06
CA ASP A 289 6.33 -7.13 -15.84
C ASP A 289 6.65 -7.34 -14.34
N ALA A 290 6.69 -6.26 -13.55
CA ALA A 290 6.86 -6.33 -12.10
C ALA A 290 5.71 -7.10 -11.43
N TRP A 291 4.47 -6.79 -11.79
CA TRP A 291 3.29 -7.53 -11.33
C TRP A 291 3.32 -9.00 -11.79
N GLU A 292 3.56 -9.26 -13.08
CA GLU A 292 3.57 -10.63 -13.62
C GLU A 292 4.66 -11.49 -12.98
N SER A 293 5.82 -10.89 -12.72
CA SER A 293 6.94 -11.56 -12.08
C SER A 293 6.62 -11.91 -10.63
N TYR A 294 6.13 -10.96 -9.82
CA TYR A 294 5.82 -11.22 -8.41
C TYR A 294 4.66 -12.23 -8.26
N TYR A 295 3.62 -12.13 -9.08
CA TYR A 295 2.47 -13.03 -9.05
C TYR A 295 2.61 -14.21 -10.01
N SER A 296 3.84 -14.64 -10.33
CA SER A 296 4.04 -15.87 -11.10
C SER A 296 3.48 -17.08 -10.33
N PRO A 297 2.99 -18.13 -11.00
CA PRO A 297 2.47 -19.30 -10.31
C PRO A 297 3.44 -19.93 -9.31
N GLU A 298 4.74 -19.94 -9.64
CA GLU A 298 5.82 -20.46 -8.80
C GLU A 298 5.98 -19.61 -7.54
N HIS A 299 5.95 -18.27 -7.68
CA HIS A 299 6.06 -17.40 -6.51
C HIS A 299 4.81 -17.43 -5.64
N ILE A 300 3.61 -17.58 -6.22
CA ILE A 300 2.38 -17.82 -5.46
C ILE A 300 2.52 -19.09 -4.61
N GLU A 301 3.08 -20.18 -5.16
CA GLU A 301 3.36 -21.40 -4.38
C GLU A 301 4.37 -21.16 -3.25
N THR A 302 5.43 -20.38 -3.50
CA THR A 302 6.40 -19.97 -2.47
C THR A 302 5.75 -19.16 -1.35
N VAL A 303 4.98 -18.11 -1.66
CA VAL A 303 4.27 -17.31 -0.65
C VAL A 303 3.28 -18.18 0.14
N MET A 304 2.60 -19.11 -0.51
CA MET A 304 1.70 -20.06 0.16
C MET A 304 2.44 -21.00 1.13
N ARG A 305 3.66 -21.46 0.79
CA ARG A 305 4.51 -22.24 1.70
C ARG A 305 4.97 -21.40 2.88
N ARG A 306 5.42 -20.17 2.63
CA ARG A 306 5.81 -19.21 3.69
C ARG A 306 4.65 -18.88 4.63
N ALA A 307 3.45 -18.68 4.09
CA ALA A 307 2.24 -18.46 4.87
C ALA A 307 1.90 -19.66 5.76
N GLN A 308 2.07 -20.88 5.27
CA GLN A 308 1.87 -22.11 6.06
C GLN A 308 2.91 -22.23 7.18
N ALA A 309 4.20 -22.03 6.88
CA ALA A 309 5.30 -22.07 7.86
C ALA A 309 5.12 -21.03 8.98
N THR A 310 4.70 -19.82 8.62
CA THR A 310 4.43 -18.73 9.57
C THR A 310 3.05 -18.80 10.23
N ARG A 311 2.31 -19.90 10.04
CA ARG A 311 0.97 -20.13 10.63
C ARG A 311 -0.08 -19.08 10.23
N SER A 312 0.12 -18.41 9.10
CA SER A 312 -0.87 -17.52 8.49
C SER A 312 -2.07 -18.31 7.97
N ASN A 313 -3.23 -17.66 7.83
CA ASN A 313 -4.41 -18.32 7.28
C ASN A 313 -4.24 -18.56 5.76
N ALA A 314 -3.81 -19.77 5.39
CA ALA A 314 -3.57 -20.18 4.01
C ALA A 314 -4.79 -20.01 3.08
N GLY A 315 -6.02 -19.98 3.62
CA GLY A 315 -7.22 -19.73 2.80
C GLY A 315 -7.42 -18.27 2.46
N ASN A 316 -7.27 -17.40 3.46
CA ASN A 316 -7.26 -15.97 3.23
C ASN A 316 -6.07 -15.57 2.34
N MET A 317 -4.90 -16.17 2.54
CA MET A 317 -3.74 -15.93 1.69
C MET A 317 -4.00 -16.29 0.24
N LEU A 318 -4.51 -17.51 -0.01
CA LEU A 318 -4.84 -17.94 -1.37
C LEU A 318 -5.89 -17.03 -2.03
N PHE A 319 -6.90 -16.61 -1.27
CA PHE A 319 -7.89 -15.65 -1.74
C PHE A 319 -7.23 -14.34 -2.18
N LEU A 320 -6.35 -13.76 -1.37
CA LEU A 320 -5.68 -12.51 -1.73
C LEU A 320 -4.74 -12.68 -2.94
N LEU A 321 -3.93 -13.73 -2.98
CA LEU A 321 -3.01 -14.00 -4.10
C LEU A 321 -3.77 -14.18 -5.42
N LEU A 322 -4.87 -14.93 -5.41
CA LEU A 322 -5.69 -15.12 -6.62
C LEU A 322 -6.46 -13.86 -7.01
N TRP A 323 -6.87 -13.03 -6.05
CA TRP A 323 -7.45 -11.73 -6.36
C TRP A 323 -6.45 -10.89 -7.15
N TYR A 324 -5.24 -10.72 -6.62
CA TYR A 324 -4.21 -9.87 -7.23
C TYR A 324 -3.80 -10.40 -8.60
N TYR A 325 -3.55 -11.71 -8.69
CA TYR A 325 -3.32 -12.38 -9.97
C TYR A 325 -4.44 -12.11 -10.97
N ALA A 326 -5.70 -12.32 -10.58
CA ALA A 326 -6.83 -12.16 -11.48
C ALA A 326 -7.02 -10.72 -11.96
N CYS A 327 -6.81 -9.73 -11.09
CA CYS A 327 -6.93 -8.32 -11.47
C CYS A 327 -5.91 -7.94 -12.55
N ILE A 328 -4.65 -8.32 -12.36
CA ILE A 328 -3.59 -8.02 -13.33
C ILE A 328 -3.70 -8.89 -14.60
N GLN A 329 -3.85 -10.20 -14.44
CA GLN A 329 -3.75 -11.14 -15.57
C GLN A 329 -5.03 -11.26 -16.39
N LEU A 330 -6.19 -11.15 -15.73
CA LEU A 330 -7.48 -11.35 -16.38
C LEU A 330 -8.22 -10.03 -16.62
N GLU A 331 -8.23 -9.12 -15.64
CA GLU A 331 -8.98 -7.86 -15.76
C GLU A 331 -8.17 -6.68 -16.31
N LYS A 332 -6.83 -6.76 -16.23
CA LYS A 332 -5.88 -5.71 -16.66
C LYS A 332 -6.16 -4.38 -15.94
N ILE A 333 -6.29 -4.45 -14.61
CA ILE A 333 -6.49 -3.33 -13.69
C ILE A 333 -5.74 -3.60 -12.38
N ASP A 334 -5.43 -2.56 -11.62
CA ASP A 334 -4.87 -2.72 -10.27
C ASP A 334 -5.81 -3.50 -9.33
N PRO A 335 -5.27 -4.36 -8.45
CA PRO A 335 -6.05 -5.13 -7.49
C PRO A 335 -6.95 -4.29 -6.55
N LEU A 336 -6.58 -3.05 -6.24
CA LEU A 336 -7.32 -2.13 -5.37
C LEU A 336 -8.56 -1.54 -6.06
N GLU A 337 -8.58 -1.48 -7.40
CA GLU A 337 -9.75 -1.11 -8.20
C GLU A 337 -10.65 -2.30 -8.57
N GLY A 338 -10.14 -3.51 -8.33
CA GLY A 338 -10.66 -4.74 -8.86
C GLY A 338 -11.32 -5.68 -7.84
N GLY A 339 -11.61 -6.88 -8.32
CA GLY A 339 -12.17 -7.97 -7.55
C GLY A 339 -12.55 -9.12 -8.48
N TYR A 340 -13.15 -10.18 -7.92
CA TYR A 340 -13.49 -11.37 -8.71
C TYR A 340 -14.64 -11.17 -9.71
N LEU A 341 -15.50 -10.18 -9.48
CA LEU A 341 -16.61 -9.86 -10.36
C LEU A 341 -16.64 -8.37 -10.62
N ARG A 342 -16.28 -7.98 -11.84
CA ARG A 342 -16.32 -6.58 -12.26
C ARG A 342 -17.66 -6.27 -12.93
N ARG A 343 -18.50 -5.50 -12.26
CA ARG A 343 -19.78 -5.03 -12.80
C ARG A 343 -19.52 -3.84 -13.72
N LYS A 344 -19.71 -4.03 -15.03
CA LYS A 344 -19.56 -2.95 -16.02
C LYS A 344 -20.92 -2.52 -16.56
N TYR A 345 -21.12 -1.22 -16.73
CA TYR A 345 -22.31 -0.66 -17.36
C TYR A 345 -21.91 0.14 -18.60
N ARG A 346 -22.67 0.02 -19.69
CA ARG A 346 -22.36 0.71 -20.96
C ARG A 346 -22.32 2.24 -20.85
N LYS A 347 -22.97 2.79 -19.81
CA LYS A 347 -23.05 4.23 -19.53
C LYS A 347 -21.92 4.72 -18.62
N ASP A 348 -21.17 3.82 -17.98
CA ASP A 348 -20.04 4.18 -17.12
C ASP A 348 -18.82 4.44 -18.01
N ARG A 349 -18.85 5.57 -18.71
CA ARG A 349 -17.79 6.00 -19.63
C ARG A 349 -17.47 7.46 -19.39
N ARG A 350 -16.26 7.85 -19.78
CA ARG A 350 -15.88 9.27 -19.81
C ARG A 350 -16.84 10.03 -20.73
N PRO A 351 -17.21 11.28 -20.40
CA PRO A 351 -18.11 12.08 -21.24
C PRO A 351 -17.63 12.26 -22.69
N THR A 352 -16.32 12.16 -22.92
CA THR A 352 -15.68 12.26 -24.24
C THR A 352 -15.74 10.98 -25.06
N LEU A 353 -16.14 9.85 -24.47
CA LEU A 353 -16.23 8.56 -25.15
C LEU A 353 -17.68 8.25 -25.56
N PRO A 354 -17.91 7.71 -26.78
CA PRO A 354 -19.25 7.36 -27.23
C PRO A 354 -19.84 6.24 -26.35
N ILE A 355 -21.13 6.37 -26.06
CA ILE A 355 -21.88 5.31 -25.37
C ILE A 355 -22.09 4.14 -26.34
N GLU A 356 -21.63 2.95 -25.97
CA GLU A 356 -21.80 1.77 -26.80
C GLU A 356 -23.26 1.31 -26.90
N SER A 357 -23.59 0.73 -28.05
CA SER A 357 -24.87 0.05 -28.28
C SER A 357 -25.04 -1.11 -27.28
N PRO A 358 -26.23 -1.27 -26.67
CA PRO A 358 -26.49 -2.40 -25.78
C PRO A 358 -26.29 -3.76 -26.48
N PHE A 359 -26.53 -3.83 -27.80
CA PHE A 359 -26.38 -5.05 -28.60
C PHE A 359 -24.93 -5.43 -28.89
N VAL A 360 -23.98 -4.51 -28.68
CA VAL A 360 -22.54 -4.79 -28.78
C VAL A 360 -21.95 -5.00 -27.40
N PHE A 361 -22.28 -4.11 -26.46
CA PHE A 361 -21.68 -4.09 -25.13
C PHE A 361 -22.00 -5.35 -24.32
N TYR A 362 -23.28 -5.72 -24.19
CA TYR A 362 -23.67 -6.81 -23.28
C TYR A 362 -23.22 -8.19 -23.77
N PRO A 363 -23.34 -8.57 -25.06
CA PRO A 363 -22.79 -9.84 -25.54
C PRO A 363 -21.28 -9.93 -25.34
N ARG A 364 -20.52 -8.87 -25.64
CA ARG A 364 -19.08 -8.82 -25.39
C ARG A 364 -18.76 -8.96 -23.91
N TYR A 365 -19.45 -8.21 -23.05
CA TYR A 365 -19.27 -8.26 -21.60
C TYR A 365 -19.57 -9.65 -21.02
N ILE A 366 -20.65 -10.31 -21.46
CA ILE A 366 -20.99 -11.68 -21.03
C ILE A 366 -19.93 -12.68 -21.50
N GLY A 367 -19.45 -12.56 -22.75
CA GLY A 367 -18.38 -13.40 -23.29
C GLY A 367 -17.05 -13.24 -22.53
N GLU A 368 -16.63 -11.99 -22.28
CA GLU A 368 -15.47 -11.68 -21.44
C GLU A 368 -15.64 -12.25 -20.03
N LEU A 369 -16.80 -12.05 -19.42
CA LEU A 369 -17.10 -12.52 -18.08
C LEU A 369 -16.97 -14.04 -17.99
N ALA A 370 -17.59 -14.78 -18.92
CA ALA A 370 -17.53 -16.23 -18.98
C ALA A 370 -16.09 -16.73 -19.18
N SER A 371 -15.35 -16.15 -20.12
CA SER A 371 -13.95 -16.52 -20.39
C SER A 371 -13.04 -16.29 -19.17
N LYS A 372 -13.14 -15.12 -18.54
CA LYS A 372 -12.35 -14.76 -17.36
C LYS A 372 -12.70 -15.63 -16.16
N HIS A 373 -13.98 -15.90 -15.92
CA HIS A 373 -14.40 -16.75 -14.80
C HIS A 373 -14.02 -18.21 -15.01
N PHE A 374 -14.03 -18.70 -16.25
CA PHE A 374 -13.51 -20.04 -16.54
C PHE A 374 -12.01 -20.15 -16.19
N LYS A 375 -11.18 -19.17 -16.62
CA LYS A 375 -9.76 -19.11 -16.26
C LYS A 375 -9.56 -19.00 -14.74
N LEU A 376 -10.34 -18.17 -14.07
CA LEU A 376 -10.31 -18.03 -12.62
C LEU A 376 -10.66 -19.36 -11.91
N LEU A 377 -11.66 -20.09 -12.38
CA LEU A 377 -12.02 -21.41 -11.83
C LEU A 377 -10.88 -22.42 -11.99
N GLN A 378 -10.17 -22.42 -13.13
CA GLN A 378 -8.98 -23.25 -13.33
C GLN A 378 -7.88 -22.93 -12.31
N LEU A 379 -7.64 -21.64 -12.03
CA LEU A 379 -6.66 -21.20 -11.04
C LEU A 379 -7.07 -21.58 -9.62
N ILE A 380 -8.33 -21.33 -9.24
CA ILE A 380 -8.89 -21.75 -7.95
C ILE A 380 -8.74 -23.26 -7.77
N TRP A 381 -8.99 -24.05 -8.82
CA TRP A 381 -8.81 -25.49 -8.77
C TRP A 381 -7.34 -25.89 -8.61
N ARG A 382 -6.43 -25.34 -9.43
CA ARG A 382 -4.98 -25.60 -9.37
C ARG A 382 -4.42 -25.31 -7.98
N PHE A 383 -4.58 -24.08 -7.50
CA PHE A 383 -4.01 -23.64 -6.23
C PHE A 383 -4.81 -24.14 -5.03
N GLY A 384 -6.10 -24.44 -5.18
CA GLY A 384 -6.89 -25.15 -4.18
C GLY A 384 -6.34 -26.55 -3.92
N ARG A 385 -5.99 -27.31 -4.97
CA ARG A 385 -5.31 -28.61 -4.83
C ARG A 385 -3.93 -28.47 -4.19
N PHE A 386 -3.15 -27.46 -4.59
CA PHE A 386 -1.86 -27.18 -3.97
C PHE A 386 -1.99 -26.89 -2.47
N ARG A 387 -2.92 -26.03 -2.08
CA ARG A 387 -3.23 -25.73 -0.68
C ARG A 387 -3.64 -26.98 0.11
N LEU A 388 -4.45 -27.86 -0.47
CA LEU A 388 -4.83 -29.11 0.18
C LEU A 388 -3.63 -30.05 0.37
N ARG A 389 -2.69 -30.09 -0.59
CA ARG A 389 -1.42 -30.82 -0.43
C ARG A 389 -0.58 -30.25 0.70
N LEU A 390 -0.37 -28.93 0.71
CA LEU A 390 0.38 -28.25 1.79
C LEU A 390 -0.22 -28.51 3.18
N LYS A 391 -1.55 -28.55 3.31
CA LYS A 391 -2.21 -28.83 4.59
C LYS A 391 -2.04 -30.28 5.08
N ARG A 392 -1.84 -31.22 4.16
CA ARG A 392 -1.66 -32.65 4.47
C ARG A 392 -0.22 -33.02 4.72
N ASP A 393 0.71 -32.20 4.24
CA ASP A 393 2.14 -32.37 4.42
C ASP A 393 2.55 -32.02 5.87
N PRO A 394 3.01 -33.00 6.66
CA PRO A 394 3.37 -32.77 8.06
C PRO A 394 4.57 -31.82 8.21
N ASP A 395 5.44 -31.76 7.20
CA ASP A 395 6.65 -30.93 7.20
C ASP A 395 6.41 -29.51 6.68
N ALA A 396 5.20 -29.19 6.22
CA ALA A 396 4.89 -27.88 5.66
C ALA A 396 5.04 -26.72 6.67
N TYR A 397 4.96 -26.99 7.98
CA TYR A 397 5.24 -26.00 9.02
C TYR A 397 6.74 -25.78 9.28
N ASN A 398 7.60 -26.70 8.82
CA ASN A 398 9.05 -26.63 8.93
C ASN A 398 9.70 -26.03 7.67
N TYR A 399 8.90 -25.67 6.67
CA TYR A 399 9.40 -25.03 5.45
C TYR A 399 10.17 -23.74 5.78
N THR A 400 11.37 -23.63 5.23
CA THR A 400 12.22 -22.44 5.32
C THR A 400 12.87 -22.15 3.98
N ASP A 401 13.15 -20.87 3.74
CA ASP A 401 13.94 -20.35 2.64
C ASP A 401 14.68 -19.09 3.10
N LEU A 402 15.46 -18.45 2.22
CA LEU A 402 16.27 -17.29 2.59
C LEU A 402 15.46 -16.14 3.22
N ALA A 403 14.21 -15.97 2.79
CA ALA A 403 13.31 -14.94 3.31
C ALA A 403 12.77 -15.26 4.71
N LEU A 404 12.71 -16.54 5.10
CA LEU A 404 12.31 -16.98 6.43
C LEU A 404 13.48 -17.26 7.37
N THR A 405 14.71 -17.28 6.87
CA THR A 405 15.92 -17.43 7.70
C THR A 405 16.02 -16.29 8.71
N PRO A 406 16.19 -16.59 10.02
CA PRO A 406 16.43 -15.56 11.03
C PRO A 406 17.66 -14.72 10.69
N VAL A 407 17.56 -13.40 10.86
CA VAL A 407 18.71 -12.49 10.74
C VAL A 407 19.47 -12.50 12.06
N LEU A 408 20.74 -12.93 12.05
CA LEU A 408 21.63 -12.84 13.22
C LEU A 408 22.25 -11.44 13.30
N GLU A 409 22.66 -11.00 14.49
CA GLU A 409 23.23 -9.65 14.68
C GLU A 409 24.55 -9.45 13.91
N GLU A 410 25.32 -10.52 13.66
CA GLU A 410 26.54 -10.51 12.85
C GLU A 410 26.22 -10.30 11.35
N ASP A 411 25.16 -10.96 10.84
CA ASP A 411 24.70 -10.82 9.46
C ASP A 411 24.21 -9.39 9.15
N GLU A 412 23.68 -8.65 10.13
CA GLU A 412 23.32 -7.25 9.96
C GLU A 412 24.53 -6.37 9.61
N SER A 413 25.72 -6.70 10.13
CA SER A 413 26.94 -5.96 9.85
C SER A 413 27.44 -6.21 8.42
N GLU A 414 27.39 -7.46 7.97
CA GLU A 414 27.77 -7.86 6.61
C GLU A 414 26.76 -7.36 5.55
N GLU A 415 25.45 -7.42 5.82
CA GLU A 415 24.43 -6.85 4.92
C GLU A 415 24.57 -5.32 4.83
N ARG A 416 24.90 -4.64 5.93
CA ARG A 416 25.20 -3.20 5.91
C ARG A 416 26.46 -2.90 5.10
N GLU A 417 27.50 -3.72 5.21
CA GLU A 417 28.73 -3.58 4.43
C GLU A 417 28.49 -3.82 2.93
N LEU A 418 27.79 -4.89 2.54
CA LEU A 418 27.46 -5.20 1.14
C LEU A 418 26.60 -4.11 0.48
N VAL A 419 25.60 -3.58 1.19
CA VAL A 419 24.79 -2.44 0.72
C VAL A 419 25.66 -1.18 0.61
N SER A 420 26.64 -0.97 1.49
CA SER A 420 27.54 0.18 1.42
C SER A 420 28.60 0.08 0.31
N VAL A 421 29.10 -1.12 0.01
CA VAL A 421 30.08 -1.37 -1.06
C VAL A 421 29.42 -1.26 -2.43
N GLY A 422 28.14 -1.65 -2.57
CA GLY A 422 27.35 -1.41 -3.78
C GLY A 422 27.10 0.08 -4.09
N VAL A 423 27.13 0.96 -3.08
CA VAL A 423 27.02 2.41 -3.24
C VAL A 423 28.37 3.04 -3.63
N ALA A 424 29.49 2.42 -3.26
CA ALA A 424 30.84 2.92 -3.55
C ALA A 424 31.36 2.56 -4.96
N SER A 425 30.77 1.58 -5.65
CA SER A 425 31.24 1.10 -6.96
C SER A 425 30.77 1.95 -8.16
N GLY A 426 30.03 3.04 -7.92
CA GLY A 426 29.58 4.00 -8.95
C GLY A 426 30.54 5.16 -9.26
N SER A 427 31.75 5.19 -8.68
CA SER A 427 32.74 6.23 -8.99
C SER A 427 34.03 5.65 -9.56
N ASP A 428 34.30 5.97 -10.83
CA ASP A 428 35.56 5.76 -11.52
C ASP A 428 36.76 6.08 -10.64
N LYS A 429 37.62 5.08 -10.40
CA LYS A 429 39.04 5.32 -10.15
C LYS A 429 39.88 4.29 -10.91
N LEU A 430 40.33 4.70 -12.10
CA LEU A 430 41.62 4.27 -12.64
C LEU A 430 42.67 4.39 -11.53
N LYS A 431 43.25 3.28 -11.10
CA LYS A 431 44.56 3.26 -10.44
C LYS A 431 45.55 2.55 -11.36
N ILE A 432 46.33 3.39 -12.05
CA ILE A 432 47.58 3.04 -12.71
C ILE A 432 48.57 2.60 -11.62
N TYR A 433 49.22 1.44 -11.80
CA TYR A 433 50.32 0.98 -10.95
C TYR A 433 51.67 1.11 -11.67
N GLY A 434 52.64 1.72 -10.99
CA GLY A 434 54.11 1.60 -11.19
C GLY A 434 54.70 2.63 -12.17
N ARG A 435 55.72 3.41 -11.85
CA ARG A 435 56.77 3.40 -10.81
C ARG A 435 57.07 4.82 -10.32
#